data_AF-A0A1Y4NDD8-F1
#
_entry.id   AF-A0A1Y4NDD8-F1
#
_cell.length_a   1.000
_cell.length_b   1.000
_cell.length_c   1.000
_cell.angle_alpha   90.00
_cell.angle_beta   90.00
_cell.angle_gamma   90.00
#
_symmetry.space_group_name_H-M   'P 1'
#
loop_
_entity.id
_entity.type
_entity.pdbx_description
1 polymer ?
#
loop_
_entity_poly.entity_id
_entity_poly.type
_entity_poly.pdbx_seq_one_letter_code
_entity_poly.pdbx_strand_id
1 'polypeptide(L)'
;MSDRVIIRQCIIPIIEEHLKDNLEPNTIKMYQQIIDHGVSEERAIELLAFYFEIYVKENFFSDEFDSKKWKKFLDKLTPIYHIPGEYVFDIQEERANLRAIARNYGKIKTDTEKWEDELYVVESHLLVYNELYAIDSYEAKKIINIVINRLFDLKNGYTSDYTDYAHEDILSLADGLEQICNPYANTQLYDYLSKFVDLEDQANFSDIFKSVFIVLAKVLDSIIFHEKKSGKYGYFDFISQFIDVDKCIDEGPVFFFNDHTLEK
;
A
#
# COMPACT_ATOMS: atom_id res chain seq x y z
N MET A 1 -7.01 6.75 -18.90
CA MET A 1 -6.76 5.34 -18.54
C MET A 1 -5.43 5.32 -17.81
N SER A 2 -5.36 4.70 -16.63
CA SER A 2 -4.12 4.55 -15.86
C SER A 2 -3.21 3.51 -16.54
N ASP A 3 -1.91 3.65 -16.36
CA ASP A 3 -0.92 2.71 -16.92
C ASP A 3 -1.04 1.34 -16.23
N ARG A 4 -1.40 1.30 -14.94
CA ARG A 4 -1.75 0.06 -14.20
C ARG A 4 -2.85 -0.74 -14.88
N VAL A 5 -3.91 -0.06 -15.33
CA VAL A 5 -5.04 -0.73 -16.01
C VAL A 5 -4.56 -1.44 -17.26
N ILE A 6 -3.66 -0.83 -18.02
CA ILE A 6 -3.08 -1.42 -19.22
C ILE A 6 -2.20 -2.62 -18.85
N ILE A 7 -1.28 -2.45 -17.88
CA ILE A 7 -0.40 -3.52 -17.40
C ILE A 7 -1.22 -4.73 -16.94
N ARG A 8 -2.26 -4.51 -16.13
CA ARG A 8 -3.13 -5.56 -15.62
C ARG A 8 -3.84 -6.30 -16.76
N GLN A 9 -4.39 -5.57 -17.73
CA GLN A 9 -5.04 -6.15 -18.92
C GLN A 9 -4.08 -6.99 -19.76
N CYS A 10 -2.78 -6.71 -19.73
CA CYS A 10 -1.76 -7.51 -20.42
C CYS A 10 -1.37 -8.78 -19.63
N ILE A 11 -1.35 -8.72 -18.30
CA ILE A 11 -0.82 -9.82 -17.46
C ILE A 11 -1.90 -10.83 -17.06
N ILE A 12 -3.14 -10.40 -16.79
CA ILE A 12 -4.23 -11.31 -16.42
C ILE A 12 -4.36 -12.50 -17.40
N PRO A 13 -4.38 -12.30 -18.73
CA PRO A 13 -4.49 -13.42 -19.68
C PRO A 13 -3.34 -14.43 -19.58
N ILE A 14 -2.14 -14.00 -19.16
CA ILE A 14 -0.99 -14.89 -18.96
C ILE A 14 -1.24 -15.80 -17.75
N ILE A 15 -1.76 -15.24 -16.65
CA ILE A 15 -2.14 -16.02 -15.47
C ILE A 15 -3.26 -16.99 -15.79
N GLU A 16 -4.31 -16.54 -16.48
CA GLU A 16 -5.40 -17.41 -16.92
C GLU A 16 -4.88 -18.56 -17.78
N GLU A 17 -3.91 -18.31 -18.66
CA GLU A 17 -3.28 -19.36 -19.46
C GLU A 17 -2.44 -20.32 -18.61
N HIS A 18 -1.67 -19.82 -17.62
CA HIS A 18 -0.94 -20.68 -16.69
C HIS A 18 -1.85 -21.65 -15.91
N LEU A 19 -3.08 -21.22 -15.62
CA LEU A 19 -4.08 -22.02 -14.92
C LEU A 19 -4.77 -23.05 -15.84
N LYS A 20 -4.85 -22.80 -17.15
CA LYS A 20 -5.41 -23.78 -18.10
C LYS A 20 -4.52 -25.01 -18.19
N ASP A 21 -5.16 -26.18 -18.31
CA ASP A 21 -4.53 -27.49 -18.55
C ASP A 21 -3.32 -27.82 -17.64
N ASN A 22 -3.29 -27.20 -16.47
CA ASN A 22 -2.19 -27.26 -15.51
C ASN A 22 -0.80 -26.86 -16.07
N LEU A 23 -0.73 -25.84 -16.92
CA LEU A 23 0.51 -25.45 -17.61
C LEU A 23 1.62 -24.93 -16.68
N GLU A 24 1.29 -24.23 -15.59
CA GLU A 24 2.27 -23.82 -14.57
C GLU A 24 1.87 -24.32 -13.15
N PRO A 25 2.47 -25.44 -12.67
CA PRO A 25 2.11 -26.06 -11.40
C PRO A 25 2.26 -25.18 -10.14
N ASN A 26 3.23 -24.28 -10.12
CA ASN A 26 3.48 -23.36 -9.00
C ASN A 26 2.45 -22.23 -8.98
N THR A 27 2.05 -21.69 -10.14
CA THR A 27 0.92 -20.73 -10.24
C THR A 27 -0.36 -21.38 -9.73
N ILE A 28 -0.65 -22.61 -10.12
CA ILE A 28 -1.87 -23.33 -9.68
C ILE A 28 -1.85 -23.61 -8.18
N LYS A 29 -0.69 -24.01 -7.64
CA LYS A 29 -0.54 -24.22 -6.20
C LYS A 29 -0.83 -22.92 -5.44
N MET A 30 -0.26 -21.80 -5.86
CA MET A 30 -0.50 -20.50 -5.22
C MET A 30 -1.95 -20.05 -5.40
N TYR A 31 -2.53 -20.23 -6.59
CA TYR A 31 -3.95 -19.98 -6.85
C TYR A 31 -4.84 -20.75 -5.87
N GLN A 32 -4.64 -22.06 -5.75
CA GLN A 32 -5.44 -22.88 -4.84
C GLN A 32 -5.26 -22.43 -3.39
N GLN A 33 -4.04 -22.07 -2.97
CA GLN A 33 -3.81 -21.48 -1.65
C GLN A 33 -4.62 -20.21 -1.44
N ILE A 34 -4.67 -19.29 -2.41
CA ILE A 34 -5.46 -18.06 -2.33
C ILE A 34 -6.96 -18.38 -2.20
N ILE A 35 -7.49 -19.29 -3.03
CA ILE A 35 -8.90 -19.72 -2.99
C ILE A 35 -9.25 -20.39 -1.66
N ASP A 36 -8.38 -21.24 -1.12
CA ASP A 36 -8.59 -21.94 0.14
C ASP A 36 -8.70 -20.98 1.35
N HIS A 37 -8.16 -19.75 1.23
CA HIS A 37 -8.31 -18.69 2.22
C HIS A 37 -9.58 -17.83 2.02
N GLY A 38 -10.44 -18.17 1.05
CA GLY A 38 -11.74 -17.53 0.85
C GLY A 38 -11.73 -16.32 -0.08
N VAL A 39 -10.65 -16.10 -0.83
CA VAL A 39 -10.58 -15.07 -1.87
C VAL A 39 -11.32 -15.56 -3.13
N SER A 40 -12.01 -14.67 -3.84
CA SER A 40 -12.72 -15.02 -5.08
C SER A 40 -11.76 -15.35 -6.22
N GLU A 41 -12.23 -16.11 -7.23
CA GLU A 41 -11.40 -16.48 -8.38
C GLU A 41 -10.85 -15.27 -9.14
N GLU A 42 -11.69 -14.26 -9.36
CA GLU A 42 -11.31 -13.01 -10.03
C GLU A 42 -10.16 -12.31 -9.28
N ARG A 43 -10.30 -12.14 -7.96
CA ARG A 43 -9.28 -11.49 -7.14
C ARG A 43 -8.03 -12.34 -7.01
N ALA A 44 -8.15 -13.67 -6.93
CA ALA A 44 -7.00 -14.56 -6.94
C ALA A 44 -6.15 -14.40 -8.22
N ILE A 45 -6.80 -14.25 -9.38
CA ILE A 45 -6.13 -13.99 -10.66
C ILE A 45 -5.48 -12.61 -10.67
N GLU A 46 -6.15 -11.57 -10.16
CA GLU A 46 -5.57 -10.23 -10.05
C GLU A 46 -4.32 -10.20 -9.16
N LEU A 47 -4.36 -10.87 -8.01
CA LEU A 47 -3.24 -10.94 -7.08
C LEU A 47 -2.05 -11.68 -7.71
N LEU A 48 -2.30 -12.81 -8.37
CA LEU A 48 -1.27 -13.54 -9.12
C LEU A 48 -0.70 -12.73 -10.28
N ALA A 49 -1.52 -11.94 -10.95
CA ALA A 49 -1.07 -11.04 -12.01
C ALA A 49 -0.13 -9.96 -11.45
N PHE A 50 -0.45 -9.40 -10.28
CA PHE A 50 0.43 -8.46 -9.61
C PHE A 50 1.76 -9.11 -9.19
N TYR A 51 1.74 -10.32 -8.63
CA TYR A 51 2.96 -11.07 -8.32
C TYR A 51 3.81 -11.37 -9.54
N PHE A 52 3.17 -11.72 -10.67
CA PHE A 52 3.88 -11.97 -11.91
C PHE A 52 4.50 -10.69 -12.49
N GLU A 53 3.82 -9.55 -12.36
CA GLU A 53 4.39 -8.25 -12.72
C GLU A 53 5.68 -7.96 -11.96
N ILE A 54 5.67 -8.12 -10.63
CA ILE A 54 6.86 -7.92 -9.79
C ILE A 54 7.98 -8.85 -10.25
N TYR A 55 7.66 -10.13 -10.45
CA TYR A 55 8.63 -11.12 -10.91
C TYR A 55 9.26 -10.74 -12.26
N VAL A 56 8.46 -10.29 -13.23
CA VAL A 56 8.97 -9.85 -14.54
C VAL A 56 9.90 -8.66 -14.40
N LYS A 57 9.57 -7.68 -13.54
CA LYS A 57 10.43 -6.51 -13.29
C LYS A 57 11.76 -6.89 -12.64
N GLU A 58 11.74 -7.78 -11.64
CA GLU A 58 12.96 -8.29 -11.00
C GLU A 58 13.83 -9.15 -11.94
N ASN A 59 13.22 -9.74 -12.96
CA ASN A 59 13.89 -10.65 -13.90
C ASN A 59 13.91 -10.10 -15.33
N PHE A 60 13.84 -8.77 -15.50
CA PHE A 60 13.69 -8.11 -16.80
C PHE A 60 14.78 -8.48 -17.82
N PHE A 61 15.96 -8.89 -17.34
CA PHE A 61 17.08 -9.34 -18.17
C PHE A 61 17.01 -10.82 -18.60
N SER A 62 15.94 -11.54 -18.24
CA SER A 62 15.72 -12.93 -18.65
C SER A 62 14.96 -12.96 -19.97
N ASP A 63 15.58 -13.49 -21.03
CA ASP A 63 14.95 -13.58 -22.36
C ASP A 63 13.75 -14.56 -22.38
N GLU A 64 13.65 -15.45 -21.39
CA GLU A 64 12.59 -16.46 -21.28
C GLU A 64 12.06 -16.60 -19.85
N PHE A 65 10.79 -17.02 -19.72
CA PHE A 65 10.17 -17.36 -18.46
C PHE A 65 10.80 -18.62 -17.85
N ASP A 66 11.32 -18.51 -16.63
CA ASP A 66 11.89 -19.63 -15.87
C ASP A 66 10.98 -20.04 -14.71
N SER A 67 10.27 -21.16 -14.89
CA SER A 67 9.40 -21.76 -13.87
C SER A 67 10.10 -22.02 -12.52
N LYS A 68 11.41 -22.34 -12.52
CA LYS A 68 12.14 -22.55 -11.26
C LYS A 68 12.40 -21.23 -10.53
N LYS A 69 12.68 -20.15 -11.24
CA LYS A 69 12.83 -18.81 -10.64
C LYS A 69 11.48 -18.30 -10.15
N TRP A 70 10.42 -18.49 -10.94
CA TRP A 70 9.05 -18.15 -10.54
C TRP A 70 8.63 -18.87 -9.26
N LYS A 71 8.87 -20.18 -9.17
CA LYS A 71 8.65 -20.93 -7.93
C LYS A 71 9.39 -20.32 -6.74
N LYS A 72 10.69 -20.04 -6.90
CA LYS A 72 11.50 -19.45 -5.83
C LYS A 72 11.00 -18.07 -5.41
N PHE A 73 10.45 -17.29 -6.34
CA PHE A 73 9.82 -16.02 -6.05
C PHE A 73 8.54 -16.24 -5.23
N LEU A 74 7.62 -17.09 -5.70
CA LEU A 74 6.37 -17.41 -5.00
C LEU A 74 6.61 -17.99 -3.60
N ASP A 75 7.60 -18.87 -3.43
CA ASP A 75 7.94 -19.50 -2.14
C ASP A 75 8.46 -18.49 -1.11
N LYS A 76 8.88 -17.28 -1.53
CA LYS A 76 9.31 -16.18 -0.63
C LYS A 76 8.19 -15.23 -0.25
N LEU A 77 7.09 -15.23 -0.99
CA LEU A 77 5.98 -14.33 -0.71
C LEU A 77 5.31 -14.74 0.61
N THR A 78 4.87 -13.73 1.36
CA THR A 78 3.95 -13.90 2.47
C THR A 78 2.67 -13.16 2.10
N PRO A 79 1.73 -13.81 1.39
CA PRO A 79 0.54 -13.14 0.88
C PRO A 79 -0.33 -12.60 2.01
N ILE A 80 -0.87 -11.40 1.81
CA ILE A 80 -1.98 -10.89 2.60
C ILE A 80 -3.25 -11.16 1.79
N TYR A 81 -4.16 -11.94 2.36
CA TYR A 81 -5.40 -12.32 1.68
C TYR A 81 -6.51 -11.32 2.03
N HIS A 82 -6.94 -10.57 1.03
CA HIS A 82 -7.98 -9.56 1.18
C HIS A 82 -9.38 -10.16 1.09
N ILE A 83 -9.89 -10.63 2.22
CA ILE A 83 -11.26 -11.16 2.34
C ILE A 83 -12.25 -9.98 2.51
N PRO A 84 -13.40 -9.96 1.81
CA PRO A 84 -14.44 -8.96 2.02
C PRO A 84 -14.86 -8.83 3.49
N GLY A 85 -14.79 -7.61 4.03
CA GLY A 85 -15.22 -7.29 5.39
C GLY A 85 -16.74 -7.10 5.54
N GLU A 86 -17.18 -6.75 6.75
CA GLU A 86 -18.60 -6.51 7.06
C GLU A 86 -19.11 -5.18 6.47
N TYR A 87 -18.26 -4.15 6.39
CA TYR A 87 -18.66 -2.80 6.02
C TYR A 87 -18.10 -2.38 4.66
N VAL A 88 -18.98 -1.97 3.73
CA VAL A 88 -18.54 -1.48 2.42
C VAL A 88 -17.77 -0.16 2.57
N PHE A 89 -16.58 -0.10 1.97
CA PHE A 89 -15.80 1.14 1.89
C PHE A 89 -16.04 1.88 0.57
N ASP A 90 -16.36 3.18 0.66
CA ASP A 90 -16.63 4.01 -0.50
C ASP A 90 -16.15 5.46 -0.33
N ILE A 91 -16.47 6.33 -1.29
CA ILE A 91 -16.10 7.75 -1.28
C ILE A 91 -16.73 8.52 -0.11
N GLN A 92 -17.88 8.06 0.42
CA GLN A 92 -18.49 8.68 1.60
C GLN A 92 -17.68 8.38 2.85
N GLU A 93 -17.20 7.14 2.99
CA GLU A 93 -16.30 6.72 4.06
C GLU A 93 -14.97 7.48 4.01
N GLU A 94 -14.35 7.67 2.84
CA GLU A 94 -13.15 8.53 2.69
C GLU A 94 -13.37 9.92 3.33
N ARG A 95 -14.49 10.56 2.98
CA ARG A 95 -14.84 11.90 3.47
C ARG A 95 -15.20 11.90 4.94
N ALA A 96 -15.78 10.81 5.45
CA ALA A 96 -16.07 10.65 6.87
C ALA A 96 -14.76 10.55 7.67
N ASN A 97 -13.84 9.71 7.22
CA ASN A 97 -12.51 9.52 7.82
C ASN A 97 -11.71 10.81 7.86
N LEU A 98 -11.61 11.55 6.74
CA LEU A 98 -10.90 12.84 6.72
C LEU A 98 -11.52 13.89 7.66
N ARG A 99 -12.85 13.89 7.81
CA ARG A 99 -13.54 14.77 8.78
C ARG A 99 -13.26 14.32 10.22
N ALA A 100 -13.20 13.02 10.48
CA ALA A 100 -12.88 12.47 11.79
C ALA A 100 -11.44 12.82 12.20
N ILE A 101 -10.46 12.66 11.30
CA ILE A 101 -9.07 13.07 11.51
C ILE A 101 -9.00 14.56 11.86
N ALA A 102 -9.60 15.41 11.03
CA ALA A 102 -9.60 16.85 11.24
C ALA A 102 -10.21 17.27 12.60
N ARG A 103 -11.25 16.57 13.04
CA ARG A 103 -11.95 16.84 14.30
C ARG A 103 -11.17 16.35 15.51
N ASN A 104 -10.61 15.15 15.44
CA ASN A 104 -10.01 14.48 16.59
C ASN A 104 -8.52 14.83 16.76
N TYR A 105 -7.82 15.07 15.66
CA TYR A 105 -6.36 15.18 15.63
C TYR A 105 -5.87 16.52 15.05
N GLY A 106 -6.71 17.21 14.28
CA GLY A 106 -6.38 18.49 13.64
C GLY A 106 -5.84 18.33 12.22
N LYS A 107 -5.11 19.34 11.73
CA LYS A 107 -4.55 19.38 10.36
C LYS A 107 -3.22 20.14 10.32
N ILE A 108 -2.34 19.75 9.40
CA ILE A 108 -1.13 20.53 9.04
C ILE A 108 -1.56 21.64 8.09
N LYS A 109 -1.48 22.90 8.52
CA LYS A 109 -1.89 24.07 7.72
C LYS A 109 -0.78 24.52 6.75
N THR A 110 0.28 25.12 7.28
CA THR A 110 1.33 25.78 6.49
C THR A 110 2.74 25.51 6.99
N ASP A 111 2.92 25.31 8.29
CA ASP A 111 4.20 24.95 8.88
C ASP A 111 4.35 23.42 8.88
N THR A 112 5.16 22.92 7.95
CA THR A 112 5.48 21.51 7.77
C THR A 112 6.81 21.13 8.39
N GLU A 113 7.62 22.08 8.89
CA GLU A 113 9.01 21.86 9.30
C GLU A 113 9.11 20.76 10.36
N LYS A 114 8.21 20.79 11.35
CA LYS A 114 8.15 19.76 12.39
C LYS A 114 7.66 18.38 11.94
N TRP A 115 7.21 18.24 10.69
CA TRP A 115 6.66 17.01 10.12
C TRP A 115 7.50 16.50 8.94
N GLU A 116 8.67 17.10 8.68
CA GLU A 116 9.47 16.80 7.48
C GLU A 116 9.87 15.32 7.41
N ASP A 117 10.30 14.73 8.52
CA ASP A 117 10.68 13.30 8.56
C ASP A 117 9.48 12.39 8.29
N GLU A 118 8.34 12.66 8.94
CA GLU A 118 7.13 11.85 8.77
C GLU A 118 6.54 11.98 7.36
N LEU A 119 6.58 13.19 6.80
CA LEU A 119 6.20 13.43 5.40
C LEU A 119 7.14 12.67 4.48
N TYR A 120 8.45 12.83 4.64
CA TYR A 120 9.45 12.15 3.82
C TYR A 120 9.23 10.63 3.78
N VAL A 121 8.93 9.99 4.91
CA VAL A 121 8.64 8.56 4.97
C VAL A 121 7.48 8.17 4.05
N VAL A 122 6.36 8.87 4.11
CA VAL A 122 5.19 8.55 3.27
C VAL A 122 5.43 8.92 1.81
N GLU A 123 6.00 10.09 1.54
CA GLU A 123 6.20 10.60 0.19
C GLU A 123 7.25 9.79 -0.59
N SER A 124 8.35 9.42 0.07
CA SER A 124 9.37 8.55 -0.54
C SER A 124 8.80 7.18 -0.91
N HIS A 125 8.00 6.58 -0.02
CA HIS A 125 7.35 5.28 -0.28
C HIS A 125 6.40 5.33 -1.47
N LEU A 126 5.58 6.38 -1.56
CA LEU A 126 4.69 6.58 -2.71
C LEU A 126 5.46 6.86 -4.01
N LEU A 127 6.59 7.58 -3.93
CA LEU A 127 7.46 7.81 -5.09
C LEU A 127 8.09 6.51 -5.60
N VAL A 128 8.55 5.65 -4.69
CA VAL A 128 9.04 4.31 -5.03
C VAL A 128 7.93 3.50 -5.71
N TYR A 129 6.68 3.58 -5.24
CA TYR A 129 5.56 2.92 -5.92
C TYR A 129 5.29 3.49 -7.32
N ASN A 130 5.41 4.80 -7.50
CA ASN A 130 5.26 5.41 -8.82
C ASN A 130 6.34 4.92 -9.79
N GLU A 131 7.59 4.88 -9.35
CA GLU A 131 8.72 4.42 -10.18
C GLU A 131 8.60 2.92 -10.49
N LEU A 132 8.39 2.10 -9.46
CA LEU A 132 8.40 0.64 -9.62
C LEU A 132 7.09 0.10 -10.21
N TYR A 133 5.95 0.74 -9.97
CA TYR A 133 4.63 0.19 -10.32
C TYR A 133 3.79 1.10 -11.19
N ALA A 134 4.28 2.29 -11.58
CA ALA A 134 3.59 3.24 -12.45
C ALA A 134 2.23 3.71 -11.90
N ILE A 135 2.07 3.79 -10.57
CA ILE A 135 0.85 4.33 -9.98
C ILE A 135 0.68 5.81 -10.29
N ASP A 136 -0.54 6.28 -10.51
CA ASP A 136 -0.84 7.70 -10.68
C ASP A 136 -1.40 8.36 -9.39
N SER A 137 -1.65 9.67 -9.44
CA SER A 137 -2.16 10.43 -8.29
C SER A 137 -3.53 9.91 -7.80
N TYR A 138 -4.35 9.36 -8.69
CA TYR A 138 -5.64 8.79 -8.32
C TYR A 138 -5.48 7.50 -7.52
N GLU A 139 -4.57 6.64 -7.95
CA GLU A 139 -4.24 5.39 -7.27
C GLU A 139 -3.53 5.63 -5.93
N ALA A 140 -2.62 6.61 -5.86
CA ALA A 140 -2.00 7.03 -4.60
C ALA A 140 -3.03 7.47 -3.55
N LYS A 141 -4.06 8.23 -3.96
CA LYS A 141 -5.16 8.60 -3.05
C LYS A 141 -5.91 7.37 -2.52
N LYS A 142 -6.19 6.38 -3.38
CA LYS A 142 -6.86 5.14 -2.96
C LYS A 142 -6.02 4.38 -1.94
N ILE A 143 -4.73 4.21 -2.21
CA ILE A 143 -3.78 3.55 -1.30
C ILE A 143 -3.84 4.20 0.09
N ILE A 144 -3.70 5.53 0.17
CA ILE A 144 -3.72 6.23 1.46
C ILE A 144 -5.09 6.11 2.14
N ASN A 145 -6.19 6.25 1.40
CA ASN A 145 -7.54 6.13 1.95
C ASN A 145 -7.81 4.74 2.54
N ILE A 146 -7.32 3.67 1.88
CA ILE A 146 -7.40 2.30 2.40
C ILE A 146 -6.64 2.19 3.72
N VAL A 147 -5.39 2.67 3.79
CA VAL A 147 -4.59 2.63 5.03
C VAL A 147 -5.26 3.42 6.15
N ILE A 148 -5.74 4.64 5.87
CA ILE A 148 -6.50 5.43 6.85
C ILE A 148 -7.71 4.64 7.38
N ASN A 149 -8.46 4.00 6.48
CA ASN A 149 -9.65 3.25 6.89
C ASN A 149 -9.28 2.03 7.73
N ARG A 150 -8.27 1.25 7.33
CA ARG A 150 -7.81 0.08 8.10
C ARG A 150 -7.34 0.45 9.50
N LEU A 151 -6.70 1.61 9.66
CA LEU A 151 -6.36 2.12 11.00
C LEU A 151 -7.62 2.47 11.82
N PHE A 152 -8.67 3.03 11.21
CA PHE A 152 -9.94 3.25 11.90
C PHE A 152 -10.67 1.94 12.20
N ASP A 153 -10.64 0.96 11.29
CA ASP A 153 -11.17 -0.37 11.51
C ASP A 153 -10.49 -1.05 12.69
N LEU A 154 -9.15 -0.99 12.74
CA LEU A 154 -8.36 -1.48 13.87
C LEU A 154 -8.79 -0.82 15.19
N LYS A 155 -9.00 0.49 15.20
CA LYS A 155 -9.48 1.22 16.39
C LYS A 155 -10.83 0.70 16.89
N ASN A 156 -11.73 0.39 15.96
CA ASN A 156 -13.14 0.09 16.28
C ASN A 156 -13.43 -1.42 16.32
N GLY A 157 -12.48 -2.26 15.93
CA GLY A 157 -12.68 -3.70 15.77
C GLY A 157 -13.55 -4.06 14.56
N TYR A 158 -13.47 -3.28 13.48
CA TYR A 158 -14.23 -3.48 12.25
C TYR A 158 -13.40 -4.12 11.15
N THR A 159 -14.07 -4.53 10.08
CA THR A 159 -13.45 -5.00 8.83
C THR A 159 -14.19 -4.38 7.66
N SER A 160 -13.47 -3.75 6.74
CA SER A 160 -14.05 -3.18 5.53
C SER A 160 -13.90 -4.06 4.29
N ASP A 161 -14.93 -4.03 3.44
CA ASP A 161 -14.92 -4.57 2.09
C ASP A 161 -14.51 -3.50 1.07
N TYR A 162 -13.44 -3.78 0.34
CA TYR A 162 -12.88 -2.92 -0.70
C TYR A 162 -13.16 -3.43 -2.12
N THR A 163 -13.96 -4.49 -2.28
CA THR A 163 -14.16 -5.17 -3.58
C THR A 163 -14.59 -4.21 -4.70
N ASP A 164 -15.53 -3.32 -4.43
CA ASP A 164 -15.99 -2.31 -5.41
C ASP A 164 -15.08 -1.07 -5.49
N TYR A 165 -14.12 -0.96 -4.57
CA TYR A 165 -13.28 0.23 -4.41
C TYR A 165 -11.93 0.08 -5.08
N ALA A 166 -11.27 -1.07 -4.92
CA ALA A 166 -9.89 -1.29 -5.37
C ALA A 166 -9.65 -2.75 -5.81
N HIS A 167 -8.76 -2.88 -6.78
CA HIS A 167 -8.24 -4.16 -7.25
C HIS A 167 -7.08 -4.64 -6.34
N GLU A 168 -6.70 -5.91 -6.49
CA GLU A 168 -5.67 -6.54 -5.64
C GLU A 168 -4.29 -5.88 -5.70
N ASP A 169 -3.91 -5.29 -6.83
CA ASP A 169 -2.64 -4.57 -6.92
C ASP A 169 -2.63 -3.32 -6.03
N ILE A 170 -3.71 -2.54 -6.02
CA ILE A 170 -3.85 -1.37 -5.15
C ILE A 170 -3.92 -1.77 -3.68
N LEU A 171 -4.61 -2.87 -3.35
CA LEU A 171 -4.67 -3.38 -1.97
C LEU A 171 -3.29 -3.87 -1.49
N SER A 172 -2.56 -4.59 -2.33
CA SER A 172 -1.20 -5.05 -2.04
C SER A 172 -0.23 -3.87 -1.83
N LEU A 173 -0.38 -2.78 -2.60
CA LEU A 173 0.39 -1.56 -2.38
C LEU A 173 -0.02 -0.85 -1.08
N ALA A 174 -1.31 -0.87 -0.72
CA ALA A 174 -1.77 -0.37 0.57
C ALA A 174 -1.19 -1.16 1.75
N ASP A 175 -1.07 -2.49 1.63
CA ASP A 175 -0.39 -3.31 2.64
C ASP A 175 1.05 -2.84 2.89
N GLY A 176 1.81 -2.56 1.82
CA GLY A 176 3.19 -2.10 1.98
C GLY A 176 3.29 -0.70 2.60
N LEU A 177 2.34 0.21 2.33
CA LEU A 177 2.28 1.51 3.01
C LEU A 177 1.85 1.35 4.48
N GLU A 178 0.97 0.40 4.76
CA GLU A 178 0.56 0.08 6.12
C GLU A 178 1.72 -0.51 6.92
N GLN A 179 2.54 -1.39 6.33
CA GLN A 179 3.70 -2.00 6.99
C GLN A 179 4.75 -0.99 7.48
N ILE A 180 4.85 0.19 6.87
CA ILE A 180 5.80 1.21 7.33
C ILE A 180 5.27 2.07 8.49
N CYS A 181 3.95 2.07 8.74
CA CYS A 181 3.32 2.95 9.73
C CYS A 181 2.37 2.27 10.72
N ASN A 182 2.11 0.97 10.58
CA ASN A 182 1.28 0.17 11.49
C ASN A 182 2.11 -0.91 12.19
N PRO A 183 2.42 -0.77 13.50
CA PRO A 183 3.18 -1.77 14.25
C PRO A 183 2.49 -3.14 14.27
N TYR A 184 1.16 -3.22 14.19
CA TYR A 184 0.45 -4.50 14.19
C TYR A 184 0.54 -5.25 12.85
N ALA A 185 0.95 -4.56 11.78
CA ALA A 185 1.20 -5.14 10.45
C ALA A 185 2.68 -5.48 10.21
N ASN A 186 3.59 -5.05 11.09
CA ASN A 186 5.03 -5.23 10.92
C ASN A 186 5.71 -5.54 12.26
N THR A 187 6.18 -6.78 12.41
CA THR A 187 6.85 -7.25 13.64
C THR A 187 8.09 -6.43 14.01
N GLN A 188 8.87 -5.96 13.04
CA GLN A 188 10.06 -5.13 13.34
C GLN A 188 9.65 -3.79 13.95
N LEU A 189 8.58 -3.19 13.40
CA LEU A 189 8.02 -1.94 13.89
C LEU A 189 7.37 -2.13 15.27
N TYR A 190 6.67 -3.25 15.48
CA TYR A 190 6.14 -3.65 16.78
C TYR A 190 7.23 -3.74 17.85
N ASP A 191 8.30 -4.51 17.58
CA ASP A 191 9.42 -4.72 18.49
C ASP A 191 10.18 -3.43 18.79
N TYR A 192 10.23 -2.51 17.82
CA TYR A 192 10.83 -1.21 18.01
C TYR A 192 9.96 -0.29 18.88
N LEU A 193 8.69 -0.12 18.52
CA LEU A 193 7.79 0.85 19.14
C LEU A 193 7.35 0.43 20.57
N SER A 194 7.27 -0.88 20.84
CA SER A 194 6.96 -1.43 22.17
C SER A 194 7.96 -1.04 23.28
N LYS A 195 9.13 -0.50 22.92
CA LYS A 195 10.11 0.05 23.87
C LYS A 195 9.71 1.41 24.43
N PHE A 196 8.80 2.12 23.76
CA PHE A 196 8.42 3.50 24.05
C PHE A 196 6.97 3.62 24.54
N VAL A 197 6.08 2.72 24.09
CA VAL A 197 4.65 2.73 24.42
C VAL A 197 4.14 1.31 24.60
N ASP A 198 3.17 1.13 25.50
CA ASP A 198 2.48 -0.15 25.65
C ASP A 198 1.48 -0.34 24.49
N LEU A 199 1.80 -1.24 23.56
CA LEU A 199 0.99 -1.53 22.38
C LEU A 199 -0.23 -2.41 22.67
N GLU A 200 -0.34 -2.99 23.87
CA GLU A 200 -1.52 -3.77 24.28
C GLU A 200 -2.62 -2.89 24.89
N ASP A 201 -2.25 -1.72 25.43
CA ASP A 201 -3.21 -0.76 25.97
C ASP A 201 -3.91 0.03 24.84
N GLN A 202 -5.19 -0.27 24.62
CA GLN A 202 -6.04 0.41 23.65
C GLN A 202 -6.15 1.92 23.88
N ALA A 203 -5.91 2.42 25.10
CA ALA A 203 -5.89 3.85 25.38
C ALA A 203 -4.79 4.58 24.58
N ASN A 204 -3.70 3.89 24.26
CA ASN A 204 -2.55 4.46 23.53
C ASN A 204 -2.77 4.57 22.02
N PHE A 205 -3.88 4.05 21.47
CA PHE A 205 -4.14 4.07 20.02
C PHE A 205 -4.01 5.49 19.44
N SER A 206 -4.58 6.49 20.11
CA SER A 206 -4.54 7.87 19.62
C SER A 206 -3.12 8.44 19.67
N ASP A 207 -2.34 8.09 20.69
CA ASP A 207 -0.96 8.57 20.82
C ASP A 207 -0.06 7.95 19.76
N ILE A 208 -0.27 6.67 19.44
CA ILE A 208 0.44 5.96 18.38
C ILE A 208 0.10 6.55 17.00
N PHE A 209 -1.19 6.62 16.65
CA PHE A 209 -1.59 6.86 15.26
C PHE A 209 -1.94 8.31 14.92
N LYS A 210 -2.02 9.23 15.89
CA LYS A 210 -2.36 10.63 15.59
C LYS A 210 -1.45 11.25 14.54
N SER A 211 -0.13 11.07 14.68
CA SER A 211 0.85 11.59 13.72
C SER A 211 0.67 10.96 12.35
N VAL A 212 0.49 9.64 12.29
CA VAL A 212 0.21 8.89 11.05
C VAL A 212 -1.01 9.46 10.33
N PHE A 213 -2.15 9.60 11.02
CA PHE A 213 -3.37 10.14 10.42
C PHE A 213 -3.20 11.55 9.87
N ILE A 214 -2.55 12.44 10.64
CA ILE A 214 -2.36 13.83 10.25
C ILE A 214 -1.47 13.92 9.01
N VAL A 215 -0.41 13.12 8.94
CA VAL A 215 0.55 13.11 7.83
C VAL A 215 -0.07 12.51 6.57
N LEU A 216 -0.73 11.36 6.68
CA LEU A 216 -1.46 10.76 5.55
C LEU A 216 -2.52 11.72 4.98
N ALA A 217 -3.28 12.41 5.84
CA ALA A 217 -4.25 13.41 5.39
C ALA A 217 -3.58 14.63 4.71
N LYS A 218 -2.40 15.04 5.18
CA LYS A 218 -1.63 16.14 4.55
C LYS A 218 -1.08 15.74 3.18
N VAL A 219 -0.59 14.52 3.04
CA VAL A 219 -0.13 13.98 1.76
C VAL A 219 -1.30 13.91 0.77
N LEU A 220 -2.48 13.45 1.20
CA LEU A 220 -3.71 13.50 0.38
C LEU A 220 -4.05 14.92 -0.10
N ASP A 221 -4.00 15.93 0.78
CA ASP A 221 -4.23 17.32 0.39
C ASP A 221 -3.20 17.79 -0.66
N SER A 222 -1.94 17.37 -0.54
CA SER A 222 -0.86 17.65 -1.50
C SER A 222 -1.14 16.99 -2.86
N ILE A 223 -1.50 15.71 -2.87
CA ILE A 223 -1.83 14.97 -4.10
C ILE A 223 -2.96 15.67 -4.84
N ILE A 224 -4.06 16.01 -4.16
CA ILE A 224 -5.22 16.70 -4.76
C ILE A 224 -4.82 18.04 -5.38
N PHE A 225 -3.97 18.81 -4.68
CA PHE A 225 -3.51 20.10 -5.17
C PHE A 225 -2.68 19.96 -6.46
N HIS A 226 -1.70 19.06 -6.45
CA HIS A 226 -0.77 18.86 -7.56
C HIS A 226 -1.41 18.16 -8.75
N GLU A 227 -2.31 17.19 -8.53
CA GLU A 227 -3.11 16.55 -9.57
C GLU A 227 -3.94 17.58 -10.34
N LYS A 228 -4.61 18.49 -9.62
CA LYS A 228 -5.41 19.56 -10.23
C LYS A 228 -4.56 20.55 -11.04
N LYS A 229 -3.32 20.79 -10.61
CA LYS A 229 -2.44 21.80 -11.21
C LYS A 229 -1.66 21.25 -12.42
N SER A 230 -1.19 20.01 -12.33
CA SER A 230 -0.21 19.44 -13.27
C SER A 230 -0.62 18.09 -13.86
N GLY A 231 -1.83 17.60 -13.59
CA GLY A 231 -2.36 16.37 -14.18
C GLY A 231 -2.06 15.11 -13.37
N LYS A 232 -2.34 13.92 -13.94
CA LYS A 232 -2.35 12.64 -13.22
C LYS A 232 -1.03 12.24 -12.52
N TYR A 233 0.11 12.78 -12.96
CA TYR A 233 1.42 12.55 -12.32
C TYR A 233 1.96 13.77 -11.57
N GLY A 234 1.18 14.86 -11.51
CA GLY A 234 1.65 16.14 -11.01
C GLY A 234 2.19 16.13 -9.58
N TYR A 235 1.68 15.22 -8.74
CA TYR A 235 2.19 15.01 -7.39
C TYR A 235 3.59 14.36 -7.38
N PHE A 236 3.78 13.32 -8.19
CA PHE A 236 5.06 12.62 -8.32
C PHE A 236 6.13 13.51 -8.98
N ASP A 237 5.75 14.30 -9.99
CA ASP A 237 6.62 15.33 -10.59
C ASP A 237 7.06 16.39 -9.57
N PHE A 238 6.26 16.62 -8.53
CA PHE A 238 6.58 17.57 -7.47
C PHE A 238 7.54 16.96 -6.44
N ILE A 239 7.21 15.81 -5.85
CA ILE A 239 8.03 15.21 -4.79
C ILE A 239 9.39 14.70 -5.30
N SER A 240 9.48 14.29 -6.57
CA SER A 240 10.76 13.88 -7.21
C SER A 240 11.79 15.01 -7.33
N GLN A 241 11.40 16.27 -7.12
CA GLN A 241 12.33 17.40 -7.06
C GLN A 241 13.12 17.44 -5.75
N PHE A 242 12.65 16.73 -4.72
CA PHE A 242 13.19 16.76 -3.36
C PHE A 242 13.67 15.40 -2.87
N ILE A 243 13.16 14.30 -3.45
CA ILE A 243 13.45 12.93 -3.03
C ILE A 243 14.20 12.21 -4.16
N ASP A 244 15.35 11.63 -3.82
CA ASP A 244 16.13 10.75 -4.69
C ASP A 244 15.52 9.34 -4.66
N VAL A 245 14.75 8.99 -5.70
CA VAL A 245 14.01 7.72 -5.75
C VAL A 245 14.93 6.51 -5.89
N ASP A 246 16.04 6.62 -6.63
CA ASP A 246 16.99 5.52 -6.82
C ASP A 246 17.61 5.14 -5.48
N LYS A 247 17.98 6.15 -4.69
CA LYS A 247 18.48 5.95 -3.33
C LYS A 247 17.44 5.28 -2.43
N CYS A 248 16.18 5.69 -2.49
CA CYS A 248 15.10 5.07 -1.71
C CYS A 248 14.88 3.60 -2.09
N ILE A 249 14.99 3.25 -3.38
CA ILE A 249 14.90 1.86 -3.85
C ILE A 249 16.07 1.03 -3.30
N ASP A 250 17.28 1.56 -3.34
CA ASP A 250 18.49 0.86 -2.90
C ASP A 250 18.55 0.65 -1.38
N GLU A 251 18.14 1.65 -0.59
CA GLU A 251 18.18 1.60 0.88
C GLU A 251 16.97 0.87 1.48
N GLY A 252 15.87 0.77 0.74
CA GLY A 252 14.62 0.17 1.19
C GLY A 252 13.74 1.13 2.00
N PRO A 253 12.59 0.64 2.49
CA PRO A 253 11.60 1.49 3.14
C PRO A 253 12.08 2.04 4.48
N VAL A 254 11.83 3.32 4.72
CA VAL A 254 12.02 3.96 6.02
C VAL A 254 10.72 3.80 6.83
N PHE A 255 10.82 3.45 8.11
CA PHE A 255 9.65 3.33 8.97
C PHE A 255 9.22 4.67 9.56
N PHE A 256 7.90 4.83 9.70
CA PHE A 256 7.26 6.04 10.22
C PHE A 256 7.69 6.33 11.66
N PHE A 257 7.80 5.29 12.50
CA PHE A 257 8.32 5.42 13.85
C PHE A 257 9.80 5.10 13.87
N ASN A 258 10.61 6.12 14.10
CA ASN A 258 12.07 6.11 14.22
C ASN A 258 12.54 7.14 15.25
N ASP A 259 13.84 7.15 15.54
CA ASP A 259 14.43 8.00 16.60
C ASP A 259 14.05 9.48 16.43
N HIS A 260 14.04 10.01 15.20
CA HIS A 260 13.69 11.41 14.92
C HIS A 260 12.20 11.72 15.12
N THR A 261 11.33 10.81 14.71
CA THR A 261 9.87 10.99 14.84
C THR A 261 9.35 10.79 16.27
N LEU A 262 10.10 10.05 17.10
CA LEU A 262 9.75 9.77 18.49
C LEU A 262 10.36 10.76 19.50
N GLU A 263 11.30 11.61 19.08
CA GLU A 263 11.91 12.66 19.91
C GLU A 263 10.98 13.85 20.24
N LYS A 264 9.81 13.93 19.61
CA LYS A 264 8.87 15.07 19.64
C LYS A 264 7.74 14.91 20.65
#